data_AF-A0A3N0A4R0-F1
#
_entry.id   AF-A0A3N0A4R0-F1
#
_cell.length_a   1.000
_cell.length_b   1.000
_cell.length_c   1.000
_cell.angle_alpha   90.00
_cell.angle_beta   90.00
_cell.angle_gamma   90.00
#
_symmetry.space_group_name_H-M   'P 1'
#
loop_
_entity.id
_entity.type
_entity.pdbx_description
1 polymer ?
#
loop_
_entity_poly.entity_id
_entity_poly.type
_entity_poly.pdbx_seq_one_letter_code
_entity_poly.pdbx_strand_id
1 'polypeptide(L)' 'MINLGRLQETEKIVKSGDYFEVDGFYRYFGHVGDEEEKCKIPRVTCFMLFKKGQKATKLGSCPHDIQWKLITSL' A
#
# COMPACT_ATOMS: atom_id res chain seq x y z
N MET A 1 20.21 0.88 8.80
CA MET A 1 19.02 1.32 9.56
C MET A 1 18.39 2.45 8.76
N ILE A 2 17.12 2.33 8.35
CA ILE A 2 16.41 3.45 7.74
C ILE A 2 16.04 4.39 8.89
N ASN A 3 16.54 5.63 8.84
CA ASN A 3 16.14 6.68 9.76
C ASN A 3 14.68 7.02 9.46
N LEU A 4 13.75 6.66 10.36
CA LEU A 4 12.32 6.91 10.20
C LEU A 4 11.95 8.37 10.51
N GLY A 5 12.81 9.32 10.11
CA GLY A 5 12.45 10.73 10.04
C GLY A 5 11.13 10.87 9.29
N ARG A 6 10.22 11.68 9.84
CA ARG A 6 8.84 11.96 9.40
C ARG A 6 8.50 11.43 8.00
N LEU A 7 7.94 10.22 7.94
CA LEU A 7 7.46 9.61 6.70
C LEU A 7 6.35 10.48 6.10
N GLN A 8 6.50 10.87 4.83
CA GLN A 8 5.45 11.53 4.07
C GLN A 8 4.76 10.52 3.17
N GLU A 9 3.42 10.56 3.16
CA GLU A 9 2.65 9.83 2.17
C GLU A 9 2.57 10.64 0.89
N THR A 10 2.79 9.99 -0.25
CA THR A 10 2.66 10.63 -1.57
C THR A 10 1.25 10.47 -2.11
N GLU A 11 0.86 11.22 -3.14
CA GLU A 11 -0.42 11.00 -3.84
C GLU A 11 -0.41 9.72 -4.70
N LYS A 12 0.72 9.01 -4.81
CA LYS A 12 0.81 7.78 -5.60
C LYS A 12 0.11 6.62 -4.89
N ILE A 13 -1.02 6.22 -5.47
CA ILE A 13 -1.83 5.09 -5.05
C ILE A 13 -1.83 4.05 -6.17
N VAL A 14 -1.58 2.79 -5.81
CA VAL A 14 -1.58 1.64 -6.72
C VAL A 14 -2.63 0.64 -6.25
N LYS A 15 -3.54 0.23 -7.13
CA LYS A 15 -4.62 -0.72 -6.79
C LYS A 15 -4.14 -2.16 -6.99
N SER A 16 -4.75 -3.10 -6.28
CA SER A 16 -4.59 -4.53 -6.55
C SER A 16 -4.76 -4.82 -8.03
N GLY A 17 -3.82 -5.56 -8.62
CA GLY A 17 -3.84 -5.91 -10.03
C GLY A 17 -3.08 -4.93 -10.95
N ASP A 18 -2.86 -3.69 -10.53
CA ASP A 18 -2.02 -2.73 -11.25
C ASP A 18 -0.52 -3.01 -11.04
N TYR A 19 0.34 -2.29 -11.75
CA TYR A 19 1.79 -2.40 -11.62
C TYR A 19 2.38 -1.21 -10.89
N PHE A 20 3.35 -1.46 -10.01
CA PHE A 20 4.10 -0.38 -9.37
C PHE A 20 5.02 0.30 -10.39
N GLU A 21 4.95 1.63 -10.50
CA GLU A 21 5.77 2.40 -11.45
C GLU A 21 7.16 2.76 -10.91
N VAL A 22 7.34 2.71 -9.59
CA VAL A 22 8.56 3.07 -8.89
C VAL A 22 8.85 2.08 -7.76
N ASP A 23 10.15 1.84 -7.53
CA ASP A 23 10.63 1.14 -6.34
C ASP A 23 10.29 1.96 -5.08
N GLY A 24 9.83 1.31 -4.02
CA GLY A 24 9.61 2.01 -2.76
C GLY A 24 8.87 1.21 -1.70
N PHE A 25 8.77 1.82 -0.52
CA PHE A 25 7.97 1.31 0.57
C PHE A 25 6.54 1.77 0.41
N TYR A 26 5.61 0.82 0.29
CA TYR A 26 4.19 1.12 0.23
C TYR A 26 3.51 0.62 1.48
N ARG A 27 2.50 1.36 1.93
CA ARG A 27 1.58 0.91 2.99
C ARG A 27 0.23 0.56 2.42
N TYR A 28 -0.49 -0.29 3.12
CA TYR A 28 -1.92 -0.41 2.94
C TYR A 28 -2.58 0.96 3.18
N PHE A 29 -3.40 1.38 2.22
CA PHE A 29 -4.12 2.64 2.24
C PHE A 29 -5.61 2.44 2.50
N GLY A 30 -6.22 1.44 1.86
CA GLY A 30 -7.64 1.17 1.96
C GLY A 30 -8.11 0.10 0.99
N HIS A 31 -9.43 -0.12 0.97
CA HIS A 31 -10.10 -0.93 -0.04
C HIS A 31 -10.34 -0.11 -1.32
N VAL A 32 -10.50 -0.79 -2.46
CA VAL A 32 -11.05 -0.16 -3.65
C VAL A 32 -12.58 -0.12 -3.50
N GLY A 33 -13.18 1.07 -3.59
CA GLY A 33 -14.62 1.25 -3.39
C GLY A 33 -15.04 1.17 -1.91
N ASP A 34 -16.30 0.83 -1.67
CA ASP A 34 -16.93 0.91 -0.33
C ASP A 34 -16.83 -0.40 0.49
N GLU A 35 -15.85 -1.25 0.18
CA GLU A 35 -15.73 -2.57 0.82
C GLU A 35 -15.06 -2.53 2.21
N GLU A 36 -14.61 -1.35 2.66
CA GLU A 36 -13.96 -1.16 3.98
C GLU A 36 -14.93 -1.45 5.15
N GLU A 37 -16.23 -1.19 4.99
CA GLU A 37 -17.23 -1.46 6.05
C GLU A 37 -17.40 -2.96 6.33
N LYS A 38 -17.25 -3.79 5.30
CA LYS A 38 -17.42 -5.25 5.36
C LYS A 38 -16.12 -5.98 5.68
N CYS A 39 -14.98 -5.31 5.56
CA CYS A 39 -13.67 -5.90 5.75
C CYS A 39 -12.80 -5.05 6.69
N LYS A 40 -12.89 -5.35 7.99
CA LYS A 40 -12.07 -4.70 9.02
C LYS A 40 -10.67 -5.30 9.05
N ILE A 41 -9.80 -4.86 8.14
CA ILE A 41 -8.37 -5.08 8.29
C ILE A 41 -7.87 -4.05 9.31
N PRO A 42 -7.23 -4.46 10.43
CA PRO A 42 -6.63 -3.51 11.34
C PRO A 42 -5.67 -2.63 10.54
N ARG A 43 -5.73 -1.30 10.73
CA ARG A 43 -4.81 -0.37 10.07
C ARG A 43 -3.39 -0.65 10.57
N VAL A 44 -2.71 -1.57 9.90
CA VAL A 44 -1.33 -1.91 10.22
C VAL A 44 -0.45 -0.80 9.67
N THR A 45 0.37 -0.20 10.53
CA THR A 45 1.41 0.78 10.15
C THR A 45 2.63 0.12 9.49
N CYS A 46 2.45 -1.09 8.94
CA CYS A 46 3.52 -1.83 8.30
C CYS A 46 3.71 -1.33 6.85
N PHE A 47 4.97 -1.26 6.44
CA PHE A 47 5.37 -0.90 5.09
C PHE A 47 5.99 -2.12 4.41
N MET A 48 5.65 -2.34 3.16
CA MET A 48 6.26 -3.38 2.34
C MET A 48 7.02 -2.76 1.18
N LEU A 49 8.22 -3.28 0.93
CA LEU A 49 9.03 -2.88 -0.22
C LEU A 49 8.48 -3.56 -1.46
N PHE A 50 8.06 -2.75 -2.45
CA PHE A 50 7.71 -3.22 -3.78
C PHE A 50 8.68 -2.67 -4.82
N LYS A 51 8.89 -3.47 -5.87
CA LYS A 51 9.74 -3.13 -7.01
C LYS A 51 8.90 -2.69 -8.20
N LYS A 52 9.45 -1.76 -8.99
CA LYS A 52 8.88 -1.35 -10.26
C LYS A 52 8.59 -2.57 -11.14
N GLY A 53 7.41 -2.59 -11.75
CA GLY A 53 6.95 -3.69 -12.60
C GLY A 53 6.44 -4.92 -11.83
N GLN A 54 6.47 -4.92 -10.50
CA GLN A 54 5.69 -5.90 -9.73
C GLN A 54 4.20 -5.56 -9.80
N LYS A 55 3.39 -6.61 -9.84
CA LYS A 55 1.94 -6.50 -9.77
C LYS A 55 1.53 -6.30 -8.29
N ALA A 56 0.72 -5.30 -8.02
CA ALA A 56 0.18 -5.03 -6.70
C ALA A 56 -0.71 -6.19 -6.25
N THR A 57 -0.33 -6.80 -5.14
CA THR A 57 -1.01 -7.97 -4.60
C THR A 57 -2.19 -7.57 -3.72
N LYS A 58 -3.14 -8.48 -3.57
CA LYS A 58 -4.10 -8.42 -2.46
C LYS A 58 -3.41 -8.72 -1.13
N LEU A 59 -4.07 -8.39 -0.03
CA LEU A 59 -3.67 -8.91 1.28
C LEU A 59 -4.15 -10.35 1.41
N GLY A 60 -3.31 -11.26 1.91
CA GLY A 60 -3.73 -12.67 2.09
C GLY A 60 -4.93 -12.82 3.03
N SER A 61 -5.12 -11.88 3.96
CA SER A 61 -6.24 -11.83 4.90
C SER A 61 -7.50 -11.14 4.35
N CYS A 62 -7.49 -10.65 3.10
CA CYS A 62 -8.62 -9.94 2.51
C CYS A 62 -8.83 -10.33 1.04
N PRO A 63 -10.01 -10.85 0.66
CA PRO A 63 -10.30 -11.25 -0.72
C PRO A 63 -10.53 -10.05 -1.66
N HIS A 64 -10.79 -8.87 -1.12
CA HIS A 64 -11.16 -7.67 -1.85
C HIS A 64 -9.98 -6.99 -2.54
N ASP A 65 -10.29 -6.10 -3.48
CA ASP A 65 -9.27 -5.24 -4.07
C ASP A 65 -8.92 -4.12 -3.09
N ILE A 66 -7.63 -3.82 -3.00
CA ILE A 66 -7.08 -2.87 -2.04
C ILE A 66 -6.17 -1.88 -2.75
N GLN A 67 -5.72 -0.89 -2.00
CA GLN A 67 -4.89 0.20 -2.47
C GLN A 67 -3.63 0.30 -1.62
N TRP A 68 -2.50 0.50 -2.31
CA TRP A 68 -1.17 0.68 -1.75
C TRP A 68 -0.73 2.13 -1.99
N LYS A 69 -0.29 2.82 -0.93
CA LYS A 69 0.20 4.21 -1.04
C LYS A 69 1.70 4.25 -0.81
N LEU A 70 2.42 4.89 -1.73
CA LEU A 70 3.87 5.05 -1.62
C LEU A 70 4.22 6.01 -0.48
N ILE A 71 5.21 5.60 0.30
CA ILE A 71 5.75 6.34 1.43
C ILE A 71 7.18 6.73 1.11
N THR A 72 7.50 8.00 1.34
CA THR A 72 8.84 8.55 1.14
C THR A 72 9.38 9.09 2.46
N SER A 73 10.65 8.81 2.73
CA SER A 73 11.42 9.57 3.72
C SER A 73 11.89 10.89 3.10
N LEU A 74 11.86 11.97 3.87
CA LEU A 74 12.59 13.20 3.54
C LEU A 74 14.09 12.99 3.72
#